data_AF-A0A2P6MES3-F1
#
_entry.id   AF-A0A2P6MES3-F1
#
_cell.length_a   1.000
_cell.length_b   1.000
_cell.length_c   1.000
_cell.angle_alpha   90.00
_cell.angle_beta   90.00
_cell.angle_gamma   90.00
#
_symmetry.space_group_name_H-M   'P 1'
#
loop_
_entity.id
_entity.type
_entity.pdbx_description
1 polymer ?
#
loop_
_entity_poly.entity_id
_entity_poly.type
_entity_poly.pdbx_seq_one_letter_code
_entity_poly.pdbx_strand_id
1 'polypeptide(L)' 'MRSFDIVFFLLALLGTAGMMGLGIAFAQGSLLLFILFSGMLAASLVTGFKRKKRLAQDG' A
#
# COMPACT_ATOMS: atom_id res chain seq x y z
N MET A 1 9.15 10.02 -19.07
CA MET A 1 7.92 9.68 -18.32
C MET A 1 7.07 8.78 -19.22
N ARG A 2 7.47 7.52 -19.38
CA ARG A 2 6.82 6.58 -20.31
C ARG A 2 5.67 5.91 -19.58
N SER A 3 4.45 6.28 -19.97
CA SER A 3 3.19 5.68 -19.55
C SER A 3 2.88 5.87 -18.06
N PHE A 4 1.64 6.20 -17.75
CA PHE A 4 1.16 6.20 -16.38
C PHE A 4 1.37 4.79 -15.82
N ASP A 5 2.36 4.59 -14.94
CA ASP A 5 2.58 3.30 -14.29
C ASP A 5 1.42 3.08 -13.31
N ILE A 6 0.32 2.57 -13.85
CA ILE A 6 -0.94 2.29 -13.15
C ILE A 6 -0.70 1.49 -11.88
N VAL A 7 0.37 0.71 -11.84
CA VAL A 7 0.72 -0.07 -10.66
C VAL A 7 1.36 0.77 -9.56
N PHE A 8 2.24 1.73 -9.88
CA PHE A 8 2.72 2.69 -8.89
C PHE A 8 1.59 3.59 -8.39
N PHE A 9 0.65 3.93 -9.27
CA PHE A 9 -0.56 4.65 -8.89
C PHE A 9 -1.44 3.83 -7.91
N LEU A 10 -1.73 2.56 -8.21
CA LEU A 10 -2.50 1.68 -7.33
C LEU A 10 -1.78 1.43 -5.99
N LEU A 11 -0.46 1.29 -6.00
CA LEU A 11 0.35 1.18 -4.79
C LEU A 11 0.22 2.41 -3.89
N ALA A 12 0.33 3.61 -4.49
CA ALA A 12 0.15 4.86 -3.78
C ALA A 12 -1.28 5.00 -3.24
N LEU A 13 -2.29 4.68 -4.04
CA LEU A 13 -3.70 4.73 -3.64
C LEU A 13 -3.99 3.79 -2.47
N LEU A 14 -3.55 2.52 -2.55
CA LEU A 14 -3.73 1.52 -1.50
C LEU A 14 -2.92 1.87 -0.25
N GLY A 15 -1.73 2.45 -0.41
CA GLY A 15 -0.92 2.93 0.71
C GLY A 15 -1.63 4.04 1.50
N THR A 16 -2.17 5.03 0.80
CA THR A 16 -2.93 6.13 1.40
C THR A 16 -4.21 5.63 2.06
N ALA A 17 -4.97 4.77 1.39
CA ALA A 17 -6.20 4.18 1.95
C ALA A 17 -5.90 3.33 3.19
N GLY A 18 -4.80 2.56 3.19
CA GLY A 18 -4.36 1.79 4.34
C GLY A 18 -3.97 2.69 5.53
N MET A 19 -3.19 3.74 5.30
CA MET A 19 -2.80 4.69 6.36
C MET A 19 -4.01 5.43 6.95
N MET A 20 -4.93 5.90 6.12
CA MET A 20 -6.18 6.52 6.59
C MET A 20 -7.03 5.54 7.40
N GLY A 21 -7.21 4.32 6.89
CA GLY A 21 -7.98 3.28 7.56
C GLY A 21 -7.40 2.88 8.92
N LEU A 22 -6.06 2.85 9.05
CA LEU A 22 -5.40 2.64 10.33
C LEU A 22 -5.70 3.76 11.32
N GLY A 23 -5.67 5.02 10.90
CA GLY A 23 -6.06 6.16 11.72
C GLY A 23 -7.50 6.05 12.23
N ILE A 24 -8.43 5.65 11.34
CA ILE A 24 -9.84 5.41 11.70
C ILE A 24 -9.97 4.25 12.67
N ALA A 25 -9.26 3.14 12.43
CA ALA A 25 -9.30 1.96 13.28
C ALA A 25 -8.84 2.27 14.71
N PHE A 26 -7.77 3.06 14.86
CA PHE A 26 -7.30 3.54 16.16
C PHE A 26 -8.30 4.47 16.82
N ALA A 27 -8.87 5.43 16.07
CA ALA A 27 -9.87 6.36 16.59
C ALA A 27 -11.14 5.64 17.09
N GLN A 28 -11.54 4.56 16.42
CA GLN A 28 -12.70 3.75 16.80
C GLN A 28 -12.36 2.61 17.79
N GLY A 29 -11.09 2.42 18.14
CA GLY A 29 -10.64 1.28 18.97
C GLY A 29 -10.94 -0.10 18.36
N SER A 30 -11.17 -0.16 17.05
CA SER A 30 -11.64 -1.37 16.37
C SER A 30 -10.47 -2.22 15.89
N LEU A 31 -10.19 -3.29 16.62
CA LEU A 31 -9.11 -4.22 16.31
C LEU A 31 -9.29 -4.91 14.95
N LEU A 32 -10.54 -5.15 14.54
CA LEU A 32 -10.86 -5.81 13.28
C LEU A 32 -10.52 -4.91 12.07
N LEU A 33 -10.87 -3.62 12.15
CA LEU A 33 -10.48 -2.63 11.14
C LEU A 33 -8.96 -2.44 11.11
N PHE A 34 -8.32 -2.45 12.27
CA PHE A 34 -6.87 -2.32 12.37
C PHE A 34 -6.15 -3.44 11.62
N ILE A 35 -6.59 -4.70 11.80
CA ILE A 35 -6.01 -5.85 11.09
C ILE A 35 -6.24 -5.75 9.57
N LEU A 36 -7.45 -5.40 9.15
CA LEU A 36 -7.79 -5.24 7.74
C LEU A 36 -6.93 -4.18 7.05
N PHE A 37 -6.85 -2.97 7.62
CA PHE A 37 -6.09 -1.89 7.03
C PHE A 37 -4.57 -2.09 7.15
N SER A 38 -4.10 -2.74 8.23
CA SER A 38 -2.68 -3.15 8.35
C SER A 38 -2.32 -4.15 7.25
N GLY A 39 -3.17 -5.14 7.01
CA GLY A 39 -2.98 -6.13 5.94
C GLY A 39 -2.96 -5.47 4.56
N MET A 40 -3.87 -4.54 4.31
CA MET A 40 -3.94 -3.79 3.04
C MET A 40 -2.69 -2.92 2.81
N LEU A 41 -2.23 -2.24 3.86
CA LEU A 41 -1.00 -1.44 3.83
C LEU A 41 0.24 -2.31 3.60
N ALA A 42 0.37 -3.41 4.33
CA ALA A 42 1.49 -4.35 4.21
C ALA A 42 1.54 -4.97 2.81
N ALA A 43 0.39 -5.40 2.26
CA ALA A 43 0.29 -5.94 0.91
C ALA A 43 0.72 -4.92 -0.16
N SER A 44 0.32 -3.65 0.00
CA SER A 44 0.78 -2.56 -0.86
C SER A 44 2.30 -2.41 -0.78
N LEU A 45 2.86 -2.25 0.42
CA LEU A 45 4.31 -2.08 0.60
C LEU A 45 5.13 -3.23 0.01
N VAL A 46 4.78 -4.48 0.31
CA VAL A 46 5.49 -5.67 -0.20
C VAL A 46 5.47 -5.71 -1.72
N THR A 47 4.33 -5.42 -2.32
CA THR A 47 4.18 -5.40 -3.79
C THR A 47 5.02 -4.28 -4.41
N GLY A 48 5.06 -3.11 -3.77
CA GLY A 48 5.89 -1.97 -4.19
C GLY A 48 7.38 -2.28 -4.12
N PHE A 49 7.85 -2.86 -3.02
CA PHE A 49 9.26 -3.26 -2.87
C PHE A 49 9.66 -4.37 -3.83
N LYS A 50 8.80 -5.38 -4.05
CA LYS A 50 9.05 -6.44 -5.05
C LYS A 50 9.20 -5.87 -6.46
N ARG A 51 8.32 -4.94 -6.85
CA ARG A 51 8.42 -4.29 -8.16
C ARG A 51 9.61 -3.36 -8.29
N LYS A 52 9.92 -2.59 -7.25
CA LYS A 52 11.13 -1.76 -7.20
C LYS A 52 12.39 -2.59 -7.41
N LYS A 53 12.48 -3.78 -6.79
CA LYS A 53 13.62 -4.70 -6.97
C LYS A 53 13.73 -5.25 -8.39
N ARG A 54 12.60 -5.62 -9.03
CA ARG A 54 12.62 -6.08 -10.43
C ARG A 54 13.10 -5.00 -11.39
N LEU A 55 12.54 -3.80 -11.27
CA LEU A 55 12.93 -2.66 -12.11
C LEU A 55 14.39 -2.25 -11.90
N ALA A 56 14.95 -2.47 -10.71
CA ALA A 56 16.36 -2.22 -10.43
C ALA A 56 17.31 -3.36 -10.87
N GLN A 57 16.79 -4.54 -11.23
CA GLN A 57 17.56 -5.66 -11.79
C GLN A 57 17.53 -5.68 -13.33
N ASP A 58 16.48 -5.12 -13.93
CA ASP A 58 16.28 -5.06 -15.39
C ASP A 58 16.89 -3.80 -16.05
N GLY A 59 17.50 -2.89 -15.28
CA GLY A 59 18.13 -1.65 -15.75
C GLY A 59 19.61 -1.59 -15.41
#